data_AF-A0A1W9M107-F1
#
_entry.id   AF-A0A1W9M107-F1
#
_cell.length_a   1.000
_cell.length_b   1.000
_cell.length_c   1.000
_cell.angle_alpha   90.00
_cell.angle_beta   90.00
_cell.angle_gamma   90.00
#
_symmetry.space_group_name_H-M   'P 1'
#
loop_
_entity.id
_entity.type
_entity.pdbx_description
1 polymer ?
#
loop_
_entity_poly.entity_id
_entity_poly.type
_entity_poly.pdbx_seq_one_letter_code
_entity_poly.pdbx_strand_id
1 'polypeptide(L)'
;MLLSGLADQAWPNSKLSQIVFVAADVPVNIFQQKFPRIRHQGERYTSYVSDRDRALWISSLLHRLERVGISRGEPFVTEGLETIEASNVNTSLLGLGMGHSYFGDKRSLLGDIGYLLRERLPAERRGLPKEEQQGYWYFPR
;
A
#
# COMPACT_ATOMS: atom_id res chain seq x y z
N MET A 1 1.14 -13.70 -6.35
CA MET A 1 0.25 -14.87 -6.25
C MET A 1 -1.16 -14.55 -5.72
N LEU A 2 -1.33 -13.63 -4.76
CA LEU A 2 -2.65 -13.33 -4.16
C LEU A 2 -3.57 -12.46 -5.06
N LEU A 3 -3.01 -11.47 -5.77
CA LEU A 3 -3.77 -10.62 -6.71
C LEU A 3 -4.31 -11.41 -7.91
N SER A 4 -3.51 -12.34 -8.45
CA SER A 4 -3.95 -13.21 -9.54
C SER A 4 -5.06 -14.15 -9.08
N GLY A 5 -4.94 -14.74 -7.88
CA GLY A 5 -5.98 -15.58 -7.30
C GLY A 5 -7.31 -14.82 -7.15
N LEU A 6 -7.30 -13.60 -6.63
CA LEU A 6 -8.51 -12.78 -6.53
C LEU A 6 -9.04 -12.34 -7.90
N ALA A 7 -8.18 -12.00 -8.86
CA ALA A 7 -8.61 -11.59 -10.20
C ALA A 7 -9.22 -12.75 -11.00
N ASP A 8 -8.81 -13.99 -10.71
CA ASP A 8 -9.13 -15.18 -11.50
C ASP A 8 -10.08 -16.15 -10.75
N GLN A 9 -10.57 -15.81 -9.55
CA GLN A 9 -11.55 -16.57 -8.75
C GLN A 9 -12.79 -15.74 -8.37
N ALA A 10 -13.88 -16.45 -7.99
CA ALA A 10 -15.10 -15.82 -7.51
C ALA A 10 -14.84 -15.03 -6.23
N TRP A 11 -15.22 -13.75 -6.24
CA TRP A 11 -15.15 -12.90 -5.07
C TRP A 11 -16.22 -13.29 -4.05
N PRO A 12 -16.02 -13.00 -2.75
CA PRO A 12 -17.07 -13.13 -1.76
C PRO A 12 -18.33 -12.42 -2.27
N ASN A 13 -19.51 -13.00 -2.05
CA ASN A 13 -20.80 -12.45 -2.51
C ASN A 13 -21.20 -11.15 -1.77
N SER A 14 -20.26 -10.53 -1.05
CA SER A 14 -20.39 -9.30 -0.28
C SER A 14 -19.23 -8.39 -0.67
N LYS A 15 -19.51 -7.10 -0.92
CA LYS A 15 -18.46 -6.11 -1.21
C LYS A 15 -17.48 -6.04 -0.04
N LEU A 16 -16.19 -6.11 -0.34
CA LEU A 16 -15.16 -5.91 0.68
C LEU A 16 -15.05 -4.41 0.97
N SER A 17 -15.22 -4.00 2.23
CA SER A 17 -15.18 -2.58 2.56
C SER A 17 -13.81 -1.96 2.31
N GLN A 18 -12.73 -2.62 2.74
CA GLN A 18 -11.37 -2.07 2.68
C GLN A 18 -10.41 -3.17 2.23
N ILE A 19 -9.62 -2.90 1.20
CA ILE A 19 -8.57 -3.80 0.72
C ILE A 19 -7.23 -3.09 0.87
N VAL A 20 -6.35 -3.68 1.70
CA VAL A 20 -5.06 -3.09 2.02
C VAL A 20 -3.96 -3.92 1.37
N PHE A 21 -3.17 -3.29 0.52
CA PHE A 21 -1.94 -3.84 -0.02
C PHE A 21 -0.77 -3.38 0.85
N VAL A 22 -0.03 -4.37 1.35
CA VAL A 22 1.12 -4.16 2.23
C VAL A 22 2.27 -4.97 1.62
N ALA A 23 3.38 -4.31 1.27
CA ALA A 23 4.47 -4.94 0.51
C ALA A 23 3.92 -5.70 -0.70
N ALA A 24 3.14 -5.03 -1.55
CA ALA A 24 2.66 -5.66 -2.76
C ALA A 24 3.85 -6.09 -3.62
N ASP A 25 4.24 -7.36 -3.48
CA ASP A 25 5.28 -8.04 -4.24
C ASP A 25 4.72 -8.41 -5.62
N VAL A 26 4.11 -7.43 -6.28
CA VAL A 26 3.46 -7.53 -7.58
C VAL A 26 4.15 -6.54 -8.51
N PRO A 27 4.66 -7.00 -9.66
CA PRO A 27 5.16 -6.10 -10.69
C PRO A 27 4.12 -5.06 -11.12
N VAL A 28 4.55 -3.80 -11.27
CA VAL A 28 3.67 -2.67 -11.62
C VAL A 28 2.85 -2.95 -12.88
N ASN A 29 3.47 -3.51 -13.92
CA ASN A 29 2.80 -3.86 -15.17
C ASN A 29 1.66 -4.87 -14.99
N ILE A 30 1.86 -5.88 -14.12
CA ILE A 30 0.83 -6.87 -13.80
C ILE A 30 -0.31 -6.22 -13.01
N PHE A 31 0.04 -5.35 -12.04
CA PHE A 31 -0.95 -4.65 -11.24
C PHE A 31 -1.81 -3.70 -12.11
N GLN A 32 -1.19 -2.91 -12.98
CA GLN A 32 -1.88 -2.04 -13.94
C GLN A 32 -2.85 -2.82 -14.83
N GLN A 33 -2.50 -4.04 -15.24
CA GLN A 33 -3.37 -4.88 -16.07
C GLN A 33 -4.54 -5.48 -15.28
N LYS A 34 -4.31 -5.91 -14.03
CA LYS A 34 -5.31 -6.65 -13.23
C LYS A 34 -6.19 -5.76 -12.36
N PHE A 35 -5.66 -4.68 -11.80
CA PHE A 35 -6.36 -3.82 -10.86
C PHE A 35 -7.69 -3.25 -11.40
N PRO A 36 -7.78 -2.76 -12.65
CA PRO A 36 -9.03 -2.26 -13.20
C PRO A 36 -10.17 -3.30 -13.23
N ARG A 37 -9.84 -4.60 -13.31
CA ARG A 37 -10.83 -5.68 -13.33
C ARG A 37 -11.42 -5.96 -11.95
N ILE A 38 -10.66 -5.63 -10.90
CA ILE A 38 -11.06 -5.91 -9.53
C ILE A 38 -11.50 -4.67 -8.75
N ARG A 39 -11.16 -3.46 -9.20
CA ARG A 39 -11.37 -2.19 -8.45
C ARG A 39 -12.82 -1.89 -8.06
N HIS A 40 -13.80 -2.57 -8.65
CA HIS A 40 -15.22 -2.39 -8.35
C HIS A 40 -15.75 -3.36 -7.27
N GLN A 41 -14.92 -4.33 -6.86
CA GLN A 41 -15.29 -5.38 -5.92
C GLN A 41 -15.11 -4.94 -4.45
N GLY A 42 -14.24 -3.96 -4.22
CA GLY A 42 -14.04 -3.32 -2.93
C GLY A 42 -14.54 -1.87 -2.93
N GLU A 43 -14.85 -1.34 -1.75
CA GLU A 43 -15.22 0.07 -1.60
C GLU A 43 -13.99 0.99 -1.62
N ARG A 44 -12.85 0.51 -1.09
CA ARG A 44 -11.58 1.26 -1.06
C ARG A 44 -10.38 0.33 -1.14
N TYR A 45 -9.36 0.80 -1.85
CA TYR A 45 -8.06 0.15 -1.97
C TYR A 45 -6.97 1.10 -1.47
N THR A 46 -6.12 0.63 -0.57
CA THR A 46 -5.01 1.40 -0.03
C THR A 46 -3.72 0.59 -0.15
N SER A 47 -2.65 1.18 -0.67
CA SER A 47 -1.32 0.56 -0.77
C SER A 47 -0.33 1.31 0.13
N TYR A 48 0.21 0.62 1.13
CA TYR A 48 1.35 1.14 1.90
C TYR A 48 2.65 0.71 1.24
N VAL A 49 3.50 1.67 0.92
CA VAL A 49 4.78 1.48 0.22
C VAL A 49 5.93 2.05 1.05
N SER A 50 7.14 1.52 0.87
CA SER A 50 8.33 1.98 1.60
C SER A 50 9.60 1.80 0.76
N ASP A 51 10.56 2.72 0.91
CA ASP A 51 11.90 2.64 0.30
C ASP A 51 12.91 1.86 1.19
N ARG A 52 12.59 1.70 2.49
CA ARG A 52 13.48 1.13 3.53
C ARG A 52 13.41 -0.40 3.63
N ASP A 53 12.57 -1.04 2.81
CA ASP A 53 12.23 -2.45 2.97
C ASP A 53 13.25 -3.41 2.33
N ARG A 54 14.28 -3.82 3.07
CA ARG A 54 15.24 -4.83 2.57
C ARG A 54 14.61 -6.19 2.23
N ALA A 55 13.44 -6.55 2.75
CA ALA A 55 12.79 -7.83 2.42
C ALA A 55 12.26 -7.81 0.97
N LEU A 56 11.65 -6.70 0.55
CA LEU A 56 11.36 -6.43 -0.86
C LEU A 56 12.63 -6.23 -1.70
N TRP A 57 13.70 -5.65 -1.14
CA TRP A 57 14.99 -5.57 -1.85
C TRP A 57 15.52 -6.96 -2.25
N ILE A 58 15.40 -7.96 -1.38
CA ILE A 58 15.87 -9.33 -1.69
C ILE A 58 14.99 -9.97 -2.77
N SER A 59 13.67 -9.73 -2.75
CA SER A 59 12.76 -10.21 -3.80
C SER A 59 12.95 -9.48 -5.15
N SER A 60 13.36 -8.21 -5.13
CA SER A 60 13.61 -7.37 -6.32
C SER A 60 15.02 -7.58 -6.90
N LEU A 61 16.01 -7.97 -6.09
CA LEU A 61 17.34 -8.32 -6.61
C LEU A 61 17.28 -9.56 -7.52
N LEU A 62 16.33 -10.46 -7.26
CA LEU A 62 16.04 -11.62 -8.10
C LEU A 62 15.17 -11.29 -9.33
N HIS A 63 14.44 -10.16 -9.34
CA HIS A 63 13.52 -9.78 -10.41
C HIS A 63 13.68 -8.29 -10.78
N ARG A 64 14.20 -7.99 -11.99
CA ARG A 64 14.49 -6.63 -12.51
C ARG A 64 13.26 -5.71 -12.75
N LEU A 65 12.11 -5.98 -12.12
CA LEU A 65 10.86 -5.28 -12.36
C LEU A 65 10.49 -4.39 -11.17
N GLU A 66 9.98 -3.19 -11.47
CA GLU A 66 9.37 -2.30 -10.47
C GLU A 66 8.17 -2.97 -9.82
N ARG A 67 8.04 -2.82 -8.49
CA ARG A 67 6.99 -3.45 -7.69
C ARG A 67 6.12 -2.38 -7.03
N VAL A 68 4.81 -2.62 -6.99
CA VAL A 68 3.82 -1.69 -6.40
C VAL A 68 4.11 -1.37 -4.94
N GLY A 69 4.69 -2.31 -4.18
CA GLY A 69 5.06 -2.10 -2.78
C GLY A 69 6.32 -1.27 -2.52
N ILE A 70 7.05 -0.85 -3.56
CA ILE A 70 8.35 -0.18 -3.43
C ILE A 70 8.26 1.26 -3.95
N SER A 71 8.75 2.23 -3.17
CA SER A 71 8.78 3.67 -3.52
C SER A 71 10.18 4.19 -3.86
N ARG A 72 11.00 3.42 -4.59
CA ARG A 72 12.34 3.88 -5.00
C ARG A 72 12.23 4.96 -6.08
N GLY A 73 12.24 6.21 -5.66
CA GLY A 73 11.90 7.35 -6.51
C GLY A 73 10.46 7.74 -6.25
N GLU A 74 9.57 7.39 -7.16
CA GLU A 74 8.15 7.77 -7.12
C GLU A 74 7.27 6.55 -6.80
N PRO A 75 6.37 6.64 -5.80
CA PRO A 75 5.37 5.60 -5.57
C PRO A 75 4.49 5.34 -6.79
N PHE A 76 4.14 4.08 -7.02
CA PHE A 76 3.13 3.75 -8.03
C PHE A 76 1.75 4.30 -7.63
N VAL A 77 1.15 5.11 -8.51
CA VAL A 77 -0.20 5.67 -8.33
C VAL A 77 -1.08 5.27 -9.51
N THR A 78 -2.35 4.95 -9.24
CA THR A 78 -3.34 4.65 -10.27
C THR A 78 -4.75 4.99 -9.77
N GLU A 79 -5.68 5.22 -10.69
CA GLU A 79 -7.06 5.59 -10.37
C GLU A 79 -7.75 4.51 -9.53
N GLY A 80 -8.31 4.90 -8.38
CA GLY A 80 -8.99 3.99 -7.45
C GLY A 80 -8.08 3.32 -6.43
N LEU A 81 -6.78 3.62 -6.43
CA LEU A 81 -5.82 3.17 -5.41
C LEU A 81 -5.32 4.37 -4.59
N GLU A 82 -5.48 4.32 -3.27
CA GLU A 82 -4.85 5.25 -2.35
C GLU A 82 -3.43 4.79 -2.01
N THR A 83 -2.41 5.41 -2.60
CA THR A 83 -1.00 5.08 -2.32
C THR A 83 -0.49 5.92 -1.14
N ILE A 84 0.00 5.26 -0.10
CA ILE A 84 0.59 5.88 1.09
C ILE A 84 2.06 5.52 1.18
N GLU A 85 2.91 6.53 1.04
CA GLU A 85 4.34 6.45 1.28
C GLU A 85 4.60 6.44 2.80
N ALA A 86 5.14 5.33 3.27
CA ALA A 86 5.38 5.05 4.68
C ALA A 86 6.85 4.87 5.01
N SER A 87 7.76 5.40 4.18
CA SER A 87 9.20 5.28 4.43
C SER A 87 9.58 5.98 5.72
N ASN A 88 8.96 7.12 6.04
CA ASN A 88 9.27 7.92 7.23
C ASN A 88 8.77 7.33 8.56
N VAL A 89 8.00 6.23 8.54
CA VAL A 89 7.52 5.56 9.76
C VAL A 89 8.03 4.13 9.85
N ASN A 90 8.06 3.57 11.06
CA ASN A 90 8.42 2.17 11.26
C ASN A 90 7.27 1.27 10.78
N THR A 91 7.50 0.64 9.65
CA THR A 91 6.56 -0.28 8.99
C THR A 91 6.84 -1.75 9.32
N SER A 92 7.68 -2.07 10.32
CA SER A 92 7.92 -3.45 10.76
C SER A 92 6.65 -4.15 11.23
N LEU A 93 5.67 -3.42 11.78
CA LEU A 93 4.37 -3.98 12.15
C LEU A 93 3.54 -4.46 10.96
N LEU A 94 3.82 -3.90 9.78
CA LEU A 94 3.25 -4.30 8.50
C LEU A 94 4.12 -5.35 7.78
N GLY A 95 5.21 -5.82 8.40
CA GLY A 95 6.15 -6.74 7.77
C GLY A 95 7.09 -6.10 6.75
N LEU A 96 7.14 -4.76 6.66
CA LEU A 96 7.90 -4.01 5.64
C LEU A 96 9.30 -3.53 6.11
N GLY A 97 9.82 -4.02 7.23
CA GLY A 97 11.12 -3.55 7.73
C GLY A 97 11.73 -4.38 8.85
N MET A 98 13.06 -4.34 8.97
CA MET A 98 13.83 -4.87 10.11
C MET A 98 14.32 -3.74 11.01
N GLY A 99 14.04 -3.82 12.32
CA GLY A 99 14.83 -3.16 13.36
C GLY A 99 14.21 -1.94 14.04
N HIS A 100 14.77 -1.67 15.23
CA HIS A 100 14.26 -0.94 16.39
C HIS A 100 13.37 0.30 16.18
N SER A 101 12.31 0.33 17.00
CA SER A 101 11.27 1.36 17.01
C SER A 101 11.61 2.57 17.86
N TYR A 102 11.34 3.76 17.33
CA TYR A 102 10.77 4.81 18.14
C TYR A 102 9.28 4.52 18.36
N PHE A 103 8.80 4.66 19.59
CA PHE A 103 7.40 4.39 19.95
C PHE A 103 6.40 5.32 19.24
N GLY A 104 6.85 6.50 18.76
CA GLY A 104 6.03 7.47 18.03
C GLY A 104 5.60 6.97 16.64
N ASP A 105 6.53 6.46 15.84
CA ASP A 105 6.29 6.08 14.44
C ASP A 105 5.34 4.90 14.28
N LYS A 106 5.32 3.99 15.26
CA LYS A 106 4.36 2.88 15.29
C LYS A 106 2.94 3.37 15.57
N ARG A 107 2.77 4.45 16.34
CA ARG A 107 1.44 4.99 16.69
C ARG A 107 0.80 5.71 15.52
N SER A 108 1.57 6.45 14.72
CA SER A 108 1.04 7.15 13.54
C SER A 108 0.54 6.15 12.50
N LEU A 109 1.32 5.11 12.17
CA LEU A 109 0.91 4.06 11.23
C LEU A 109 -0.31 3.26 11.72
N LEU A 110 -0.31 2.84 12.99
CA LEU A 110 -1.46 2.14 13.57
C LEU A 110 -2.69 3.04 13.66
N GLY A 111 -2.52 4.33 13.93
CA GLY A 111 -3.60 5.32 13.93
C GLY A 111 -4.22 5.46 12.54
N ASP A 112 -3.40 5.56 11.51
CA ASP A 112 -3.85 5.64 10.12
C ASP A 112 -4.62 4.38 9.68
N ILE A 113 -4.12 3.19 10.03
CA ILE A 113 -4.82 1.92 9.83
C ILE A 113 -6.13 1.88 10.63
N GLY A 114 -6.15 2.46 11.84
CA GLY A 114 -7.36 2.61 12.64
C GLY A 114 -8.42 3.46 11.93
N TYR A 115 -8.05 4.62 11.41
CA TYR A 115 -8.95 5.48 10.62
C TYR A 115 -9.45 4.78 9.36
N LEU A 116 -8.58 4.02 8.68
CA LEU A 116 -8.93 3.25 7.48
C LEU A 116 -9.93 2.12 7.79
N LEU A 117 -9.64 1.28 8.78
CA LEU A 117 -10.40 0.05 9.01
C LEU A 117 -11.64 0.28 9.88
N ARG A 118 -11.54 1.13 10.90
CA ARG A 118 -12.64 1.37 11.85
C ARG A 118 -13.55 2.49 11.39
N GLU A 119 -12.97 3.60 10.96
CA GLU A 119 -13.72 4.80 10.58
C GLU A 119 -14.00 4.89 9.08
N ARG A 120 -13.39 4.01 8.27
CA ARG A 120 -13.55 3.93 6.81
C ARG A 120 -13.19 5.24 6.11
N LEU A 121 -12.28 6.00 6.69
CA LEU A 121 -11.90 7.32 6.16
C LEU A 121 -11.02 7.17 4.91
N PRO A 122 -11.29 7.97 3.85
CA PRO A 122 -10.36 8.11 2.73
C PRO A 122 -9.05 8.75 3.19
N ALA A 123 -7.95 8.51 2.47
CA ALA A 123 -6.63 9.09 2.79
C ALA A 123 -6.65 10.61 3.02
N GLU A 124 -7.42 11.37 2.23
CA GLU A 124 -7.59 12.82 2.37
C GLU A 124 -8.15 13.26 3.74
N ARG A 125 -8.85 12.36 4.46
CA ARG A 125 -9.44 12.63 5.78
C ARG A 125 -8.64 12.03 6.94
N ARG A 126 -7.48 11.42 6.67
CA ARG A 126 -6.64 10.77 7.69
C ARG A 126 -5.50 11.65 8.21
N GLY A 127 -5.47 12.92 7.82
CA GLY A 127 -4.45 13.88 8.27
C GLY A 127 -3.08 13.66 7.64
N LEU A 128 -3.01 12.89 6.55
CA LEU A 128 -1.79 12.71 5.78
C LEU A 128 -1.66 13.85 4.75
N PRO A 129 -0.49 14.51 4.65
CA PRO A 129 -0.22 15.39 3.53
C PRO A 129 -0.24 14.61 2.21
N LYS A 130 -0.63 15.32 1.14
CA LYS A 130 -0.69 14.79 -0.22
C LYS A 130 0.41 15.44 -1.05
N GLU A 131 1.14 14.64 -1.82
CA GLU A 131 1.99 15.13 -2.90
C GLU A 131 1.09 15.42 -4.10
N GLU A 132 1.01 16.68 -4.51
CA GLU A 132 -0.01 17.15 -5.46
C GLU A 132 0.32 16.83 -6.93
N GLN A 133 1.60 16.62 -7.28
CA GLN A 133 1.99 16.34 -8.65
C GLN A 133 1.67 14.89 -9.07
N GLN A 134 1.86 13.95 -8.15
CA GLN A 134 1.75 12.51 -8.39
C GLN A 134 0.54 11.89 -7.70
N GLY A 135 -0.02 12.57 -6.69
CA GLY A 135 -1.30 12.18 -6.09
C GLY A 135 -1.21 11.07 -5.04
N TYR A 136 -0.06 10.88 -4.40
CA TYR A 136 0.10 9.98 -3.26
C TYR A 136 0.09 10.74 -1.92
N TRP A 137 -0.18 10.02 -0.84
CA TRP A 137 -0.11 10.55 0.53
C TRP A 137 1.16 10.05 1.20
N TYR A 138 1.68 10.77 2.20
CA TYR A 138 2.91 10.36 2.88
C TYR A 138 2.89 10.66 4.37
N PHE A 139 3.65 9.88 5.14
CA PHE A 139 3.94 10.25 6.51
C PHE A 139 5.04 11.34 6.54
N PRO A 140 4.78 12.53 7.13
CA PRO A 140 5.81 13.55 7.26
C PRO A 140 6.93 13.10 8.20
N ARG A 141 8.08 13.77 8.12
CA ARG A 141 9.20 13.57 9.04
C ARG A 141 8.95 14.21 10.40
#